data_AF-A0A0N0D0N3-F1
#
_entry.id   AF-A0A0N0D0N3-F1
#
_cell.length_a   1.000
_cell.length_b   1.000
_cell.length_c   1.000
_cell.angle_alpha   90.00
_cell.angle_beta   90.00
_cell.angle_gamma   90.00
#
_symmetry.space_group_name_H-M   'P 1'
#
loop_
_entity.id
_entity.type
_entity.pdbx_description
1 polymer ?
#
loop_
_entity_poly.entity_id
_entity_poly.type
_entity_poly.pdbx_seq_one_letter_code
_entity_poly.pdbx_strand_id
1 'polypeptide(L)'
;LGEYLIRLRVYKADGLYMDDYVSVYLSASVSRQGSTVVSCDGKASLEIPQNAISENTLLFSLSQAVAPPDVNPNQWTRISSIYQLLPAEYHFLTPCTLNIHYTDLQVMGINLADLYIFYYHSTSEIWIPLPTHRDELNHVLTTTLTDLSE
;
A
#
# COMPACT_ATOMS: atom_id res chain seq x y z
N LEU A 1 3.88 -9.82 -1.49
CA LEU A 1 2.62 -10.53 -1.13
C LEU A 1 1.59 -10.22 -2.21
N GLY A 2 0.71 -11.14 -2.63
CA GLY A 2 -0.19 -10.97 -3.79
C GLY A 2 -1.68 -11.15 -3.47
N GLU A 3 -2.54 -10.76 -4.41
CA GLU A 3 -3.97 -11.14 -4.41
C GLU A 3 -4.12 -12.47 -5.17
N TYR A 4 -4.77 -13.45 -4.55
CA TYR A 4 -5.16 -14.69 -5.22
C TYR A 4 -6.65 -14.68 -5.49
N LEU A 5 -7.01 -14.88 -6.76
CA LEU A 5 -8.39 -15.18 -7.13
C LEU A 5 -8.60 -16.69 -7.08
N ILE A 6 -9.30 -17.16 -6.06
CA ILE A 6 -9.70 -18.55 -5.93
C ILE A 6 -11.00 -18.72 -6.73
N ARG A 7 -10.95 -19.49 -7.83
CA ARG A 7 -12.14 -19.86 -8.60
C ARG A 7 -12.75 -21.15 -8.06
N LEU A 8 -14.00 -21.08 -7.63
CA LEU A 8 -14.84 -22.24 -7.35
C LEU A 8 -15.69 -22.54 -8.58
N ARG A 9 -15.54 -23.74 -9.16
CA ARG A 9 -16.38 -24.22 -10.26
C ARG A 9 -17.23 -25.38 -9.81
N VAL A 10 -18.55 -25.26 -9.91
CA VAL A 10 -19.51 -26.31 -9.58
C VAL A 10 -20.19 -26.80 -10.86
N TYR A 11 -20.11 -28.11 -11.14
CA TYR A 11 -20.80 -28.74 -12.27
C TYR A 11 -22.18 -29.25 -11.85
N LYS A 12 -23.18 -29.01 -12.68
CA LYS A 12 -24.54 -29.54 -12.57
C LYS A 12 -24.65 -30.89 -13.28
N ALA A 13 -25.68 -31.66 -12.95
CA ALA A 13 -25.90 -32.99 -13.52
C ALA A 13 -26.13 -32.99 -15.04
N ASP A 14 -26.53 -31.84 -15.61
CA ASP A 14 -26.72 -31.62 -17.05
C ASP A 14 -25.43 -31.21 -17.79
N GLY A 15 -24.29 -31.16 -17.09
CA GLY A 15 -23.00 -30.76 -17.63
C GLY A 15 -22.76 -29.25 -17.68
N LEU A 16 -23.73 -28.42 -17.27
CA LEU A 16 -23.51 -26.99 -17.08
C LEU A 16 -22.64 -26.75 -15.85
N TYR A 17 -22.00 -25.58 -15.76
CA TYR A 17 -21.24 -25.18 -14.57
C TYR A 17 -21.58 -23.76 -14.13
N MET A 18 -21.29 -23.48 -12.86
CA MET A 18 -21.30 -22.15 -12.27
C MET A 18 -19.90 -21.87 -11.72
N ASP A 19 -19.40 -20.67 -12.01
CA ASP A 19 -18.16 -20.16 -11.42
C ASP A 19 -18.49 -19.14 -10.33
N ASP A 20 -17.74 -19.21 -9.24
CA ASP A 20 -17.66 -18.19 -8.20
C ASP A 20 -16.18 -17.86 -7.95
N TYR A 21 -15.91 -16.67 -7.42
CA TYR A 21 -14.57 -16.14 -7.26
C TYR A 21 -14.39 -15.48 -5.88
N VAL A 22 -13.32 -15.83 -5.19
CA VAL A 22 -12.93 -15.21 -3.92
C VAL A 22 -11.54 -14.60 -4.07
N SER A 23 -11.42 -13.31 -3.78
CA SER A 23 -10.12 -12.64 -3.66
C SER A 23 -9.54 -12.85 -2.26
N VAL A 24 -8.29 -13.29 -2.19
CA VAL A 24 -7.55 -13.48 -0.95
C VAL A 24 -6.30 -12.61 -0.98
N TYR A 25 -6.17 -11.73 0.00
CA TYR A 25 -4.98 -10.92 0.19
C TYR A 25 -3.95 -11.69 0.99
N LEU A 26 -2.73 -11.78 0.47
CA LEU A 26 -1.60 -12.27 1.25
C LEU A 26 -1.12 -11.21 2.24
N SER A 27 -0.92 -11.63 3.48
CA SER A 27 -0.33 -10.80 4.54
C SER A 27 1.01 -11.38 5.02
N ALA A 28 1.92 -10.52 5.41
CA ALA A 28 3.14 -10.88 6.14
C ALA A 28 2.81 -11.00 7.63
N SER A 29 3.32 -12.06 8.25
CA SER A 29 3.36 -12.17 9.70
C SER A 29 4.50 -11.33 10.25
N VAL A 30 4.17 -10.23 10.91
CA VAL A 30 5.12 -9.30 11.51
C VAL A 30 5.15 -9.55 13.02
N SER A 31 6.34 -9.74 13.58
CA SER A 31 6.53 -9.91 15.02
C SER A 31 7.18 -8.67 15.63
N ARG A 32 7.34 -8.67 16.96
CA ARG A 32 8.07 -7.60 17.67
C ARG A 32 9.54 -7.46 17.27
N GLN A 33 10.12 -8.39 16.52
CA GLN A 33 11.47 -8.25 15.98
C GLN A 33 11.55 -7.25 14.82
N GLY A 34 10.40 -6.77 14.33
CA GLY A 34 10.31 -5.99 13.11
C GLY A 34 10.25 -6.88 11.87
N SER A 35 9.93 -6.27 10.73
CA SER A 35 9.87 -6.92 9.42
C SER A 35 9.75 -5.86 8.32
N THR A 36 10.03 -6.25 7.09
CA THR A 36 9.64 -5.48 5.91
C THR A 36 8.43 -6.13 5.26
N VAL A 37 7.40 -5.35 4.95
CA VAL A 37 6.23 -5.74 4.16
C VAL A 37 6.39 -5.15 2.78
N VAL A 38 6.35 -5.97 1.73
CA VAL A 38 6.58 -5.51 0.33
C VAL A 38 5.34 -5.78 -0.51
N SER A 39 4.96 -4.79 -1.33
CA SER A 39 3.87 -4.90 -2.29
C SER A 39 4.12 -5.99 -3.32
N CYS A 40 3.06 -6.48 -3.98
CA CYS A 40 3.19 -7.56 -4.97
C CYS A 40 4.07 -7.15 -6.16
N ASP A 41 3.97 -5.89 -6.56
CA ASP A 41 4.72 -5.31 -7.67
C ASP A 41 6.15 -4.88 -7.30
N GLY A 42 6.53 -5.01 -6.03
CA GLY A 42 7.85 -4.62 -5.51
C GLY A 42 8.12 -3.11 -5.51
N LYS A 43 7.11 -2.29 -5.77
CA LYS A 43 7.26 -0.82 -5.89
C LYS A 43 6.97 -0.07 -4.60
N ALA A 44 6.44 -0.72 -3.57
CA ALA A 44 6.29 -0.13 -2.25
C ALA A 44 6.71 -1.12 -1.15
N SER A 45 7.28 -0.59 -0.08
CA SER A 45 7.64 -1.36 1.10
C SER A 45 7.40 -0.57 2.38
N LEU A 46 6.89 -1.25 3.41
CA LEU A 46 6.79 -0.74 4.78
C LEU A 46 7.82 -1.47 5.66
N GLU A 47 8.79 -0.74 6.16
CA GLU A 47 9.74 -1.22 7.17
C GLU A 47 9.17 -0.95 8.55
N ILE A 48 8.90 -2.03 9.28
CA ILE A 48 8.36 -2.01 10.64
C ILE A 48 9.52 -2.32 11.58
N PRO A 49 10.01 -1.37 12.39
CA PRO A 49 11.16 -1.60 13.25
C PRO A 49 10.80 -2.50 14.43
N GLN A 50 11.84 -2.93 15.17
CA GLN A 50 11.67 -3.70 16.39
C GLN A 50 10.77 -2.94 17.39
N ASN A 51 9.85 -3.66 18.03
CA ASN A 51 8.88 -3.14 18.99
C ASN A 51 7.92 -2.06 18.44
N ALA A 52 7.78 -1.92 17.12
CA ALA A 52 6.81 -0.99 16.55
C ALA A 52 5.35 -1.45 16.74
N ILE A 53 5.12 -2.74 16.94
CA ILE A 53 3.79 -3.31 17.18
C ILE A 53 3.61 -3.69 18.66
N SER A 54 2.38 -3.56 19.15
CA SER A 54 2.05 -3.87 20.56
C SER A 54 1.86 -5.38 20.79
N GLU A 55 1.38 -6.08 19.77
CA GLU A 55 1.12 -7.50 19.77
C GLU A 55 2.42 -8.31 19.61
N ASN A 56 2.41 -9.58 20.03
CA ASN A 56 3.54 -10.48 19.76
C ASN A 56 3.71 -10.74 18.26
N THR A 57 2.60 -10.79 17.53
CA THR A 57 2.55 -10.99 16.09
C THR A 57 1.25 -10.39 15.54
N LEU A 58 1.33 -9.74 14.38
CA LEU A 58 0.20 -9.21 13.65
C LEU A 58 0.40 -9.41 12.14
N LEU A 59 -0.69 -9.55 11.40
CA LEU A 59 -0.66 -9.70 9.95
C LEU A 59 -0.76 -8.33 9.28
N PHE A 60 0.23 -7.99 8.45
CA PHE A 60 0.21 -6.76 7.64
C PHE A 60 0.18 -7.08 6.16
N SER A 61 -0.53 -6.28 5.38
CA SER A 61 -0.45 -6.33 3.92
C SER A 61 -0.23 -4.94 3.34
N LEU A 62 0.57 -4.87 2.29
CA LEU A 62 0.75 -3.71 1.44
C LEU A 62 0.42 -4.15 0.01
N SER A 63 -0.61 -3.57 -0.60
CA SER A 63 -1.09 -3.97 -1.92
C SER A 63 -1.60 -2.77 -2.71
N GLN A 64 -1.72 -2.90 -4.04
CA GLN A 64 -2.34 -1.86 -4.84
C GLN A 64 -3.84 -1.79 -4.53
N ALA A 65 -4.38 -0.59 -4.36
CA ALA A 65 -5.80 -0.39 -4.17
C ALA A 65 -6.57 -0.73 -5.46
N VAL A 66 -7.62 -1.56 -5.35
CA VAL A 66 -8.44 -2.01 -6.49
C VAL A 66 -9.35 -0.90 -7.02
N ALA A 67 -9.88 -0.07 -6.11
CA ALA A 67 -10.74 1.06 -6.43
C ALA A 67 -10.36 2.25 -5.52
N PRO A 68 -9.19 2.88 -5.74
CA PRO A 68 -8.77 3.99 -4.92
C PRO A 68 -9.69 5.21 -5.13
N PRO A 69 -9.83 6.10 -4.12
CA PRO A 69 -10.49 7.38 -4.30
C PRO A 69 -9.88 8.16 -5.46
N ASP A 70 -10.70 8.91 -6.18
CA ASP A 70 -10.21 9.75 -7.26
C ASP A 70 -9.20 10.76 -6.73
N VAL A 71 -8.09 10.90 -7.45
CA VAL A 71 -7.14 11.99 -7.22
C VAL A 71 -7.74 13.22 -7.87
N ASN A 72 -8.07 14.26 -7.10
CA ASN A 72 -8.61 15.50 -7.66
C ASN A 72 -7.61 16.07 -8.69
N PRO A 73 -7.92 15.97 -10.00
CA PRO A 73 -6.94 16.21 -11.05
C PRO A 73 -6.56 17.70 -11.16
N ASN A 74 -7.34 18.59 -10.54
CA ASN A 74 -7.08 20.03 -10.58
C ASN A 74 -6.03 20.49 -9.55
N GLN A 75 -5.52 19.59 -8.71
CA GLN A 75 -4.51 19.91 -7.70
C GLN A 75 -3.29 18.99 -7.75
N TRP A 76 -3.49 17.70 -8.07
CA TRP A 76 -2.42 16.70 -7.99
C TRP A 76 -2.43 15.78 -9.21
N THR A 77 -1.24 15.45 -9.70
CA THR A 77 -1.05 14.44 -10.74
C THR A 77 -0.58 13.13 -10.11
N ARG A 78 -1.32 12.05 -10.32
CA ARG A 78 -0.92 10.72 -9.85
C ARG A 78 0.24 10.19 -10.69
N ILE A 79 1.37 9.93 -10.04
CA ILE A 79 2.60 9.41 -10.69
C ILE A 79 2.78 7.89 -10.50
N SER A 80 2.18 7.30 -9.47
CA SER A 80 2.35 5.90 -9.07
C SER A 80 1.01 5.22 -8.77
N SER A 81 1.04 3.91 -8.55
CA SER A 81 -0.10 3.18 -8.00
C SER A 81 -0.46 3.71 -6.62
N ILE A 82 -1.76 3.68 -6.28
CA ILE A 82 -2.23 3.94 -4.92
C ILE A 82 -2.16 2.62 -4.17
N TYR A 83 -1.60 2.64 -2.97
CA TYR A 83 -1.46 1.45 -2.15
C TYR A 83 -2.40 1.50 -0.94
N GLN A 84 -2.89 0.33 -0.56
CA GLN A 84 -3.62 0.09 0.67
C GLN A 84 -2.73 -0.68 1.64
N LEU A 85 -2.70 -0.20 2.88
CA LEU A 85 -2.07 -0.86 4.02
C LEU A 85 -3.16 -1.45 4.92
N LEU A 86 -2.96 -2.69 5.36
CA LEU A 86 -3.84 -3.35 6.34
C LEU A 86 -3.00 -3.90 7.50
N PRO A 87 -3.56 -3.98 8.72
CA PRO A 87 -4.91 -3.52 9.08
C PRO A 87 -5.03 -2.00 9.04
N ALA A 88 -6.20 -1.49 8.65
CA ALA A 88 -6.49 -0.06 8.75
C ALA A 88 -6.55 0.36 10.23
N GLU A 89 -6.39 1.65 10.50
CA GLU A 89 -6.51 2.25 11.83
C GLU A 89 -5.49 1.71 12.86
N TYR A 90 -4.37 1.17 12.39
CA TYR A 90 -3.34 0.66 13.30
C TYR A 90 -2.38 1.75 13.76
N HIS A 91 -2.17 1.84 15.07
CA HIS A 91 -1.25 2.77 15.71
C HIS A 91 0.06 2.06 16.10
N PHE A 92 1.17 2.50 15.52
CA PHE A 92 2.49 1.96 15.85
C PHE A 92 3.09 2.60 17.10
N LEU A 93 3.76 1.79 17.91
CA LEU A 93 4.52 2.26 19.08
C LEU A 93 5.81 2.99 18.68
N THR A 94 6.31 2.74 17.48
CA THR A 94 7.52 3.35 16.92
C THR A 94 7.26 3.63 15.43
N PRO A 95 7.65 4.81 14.92
CA PRO A 95 7.41 5.14 13.52
C PRO A 95 7.97 4.09 12.56
N CYS A 96 7.17 3.69 11.59
CA CYS A 96 7.56 2.82 10.48
C CYS A 96 8.01 3.65 9.28
N THR A 97 8.84 3.07 8.40
CA THR A 97 9.31 3.74 7.18
C THR A 97 8.58 3.20 5.97
N LEU A 98 7.87 4.06 5.24
CA LEU A 98 7.25 3.72 3.96
C LEU A 98 8.14 4.21 2.82
N ASN A 99 8.50 3.31 1.92
CA ASN A 99 9.22 3.60 0.68
C ASN A 99 8.31 3.34 -0.53
N ILE A 100 8.30 4.26 -1.50
CA ILE A 100 7.61 4.12 -2.78
C ILE A 100 8.60 4.41 -3.91
N HIS A 101 8.80 3.44 -4.78
CA HIS A 101 9.65 3.56 -5.96
C HIS A 101 8.89 4.19 -7.13
N TYR A 102 9.58 5.06 -7.86
CA TYR A 102 9.13 5.61 -9.13
C TYR A 102 10.14 5.29 -10.25
N THR A 103 9.78 5.65 -11.48
CA THR A 103 10.63 5.47 -12.66
C THR A 103 10.73 6.79 -13.40
N ASP A 104 11.80 6.97 -14.19
CA ASP A 104 12.01 8.18 -15.00
C ASP A 104 10.82 8.49 -15.90
N LEU A 105 10.18 7.45 -16.45
CA LEU A 105 9.01 7.59 -17.30
C LEU A 105 7.80 8.18 -16.55
N GLN A 106 7.61 7.82 -15.28
CA GLN A 106 6.50 8.33 -14.45
C GLN A 106 6.67 9.80 -14.07
N VAL A 107 7.91 10.29 -14.04
CA VAL A 107 8.25 11.67 -13.63
C VAL A 107 8.73 12.53 -14.80
N MET A 108 8.58 12.04 -16.03
CA MET A 108 9.01 12.77 -17.22
C MET A 108 8.26 14.10 -17.34
N GLY A 109 9.01 15.21 -17.31
CA GLY A 109 8.46 16.56 -17.35
C GLY A 109 7.91 17.08 -16.02
N ILE A 110 8.09 16.33 -14.93
CA ILE A 110 7.75 16.75 -13.57
C ILE A 110 9.03 17.21 -12.86
N ASN A 111 8.94 18.30 -12.11
CA ASN A 111 10.02 18.73 -11.23
C ASN A 111 10.09 17.79 -10.01
N LEU A 112 11.22 17.13 -9.79
CA LEU A 112 11.37 16.14 -8.72
C LEU A 112 11.16 16.73 -7.31
N ALA A 113 11.38 18.04 -7.15
CA ALA A 113 11.10 18.74 -5.89
C ALA A 113 9.60 18.76 -5.52
N ASP A 114 8.72 18.56 -6.50
CA ASP A 114 7.26 18.59 -6.34
C ASP A 114 6.66 17.19 -6.11
N LEU A 115 7.48 16.16 -5.91
CA LEU A 115 7.02 14.81 -5.61
C LEU A 115 6.77 14.61 -4.11
N TYR A 116 5.56 14.19 -3.76
CA TYR A 116 5.16 13.93 -2.38
C TYR A 116 4.41 12.59 -2.28
N ILE A 117 4.54 11.94 -1.13
CA ILE A 117 3.64 10.87 -0.72
C ILE A 117 2.42 11.53 -0.09
N PHE A 118 1.23 11.04 -0.43
CA PHE A 118 -0.03 11.46 0.16
C PHE A 118 -0.71 10.27 0.82
N TYR A 119 -1.45 10.55 1.89
CA TYR A 119 -2.45 9.61 2.40
C TYR A 119 -3.85 10.17 2.13
N TYR A 120 -4.81 9.27 1.95
CA TYR A 120 -6.22 9.65 1.85
C TYR A 120 -6.82 9.68 3.25
N HIS A 121 -7.53 10.76 3.59
CA HIS A 121 -8.25 10.87 4.85
C HIS A 121 -9.74 10.66 4.60
N SER A 122 -10.23 9.44 4.87
CA SER A 122 -11.59 9.01 4.52
C SER A 122 -12.69 9.96 5.01
N THR A 123 -12.62 10.42 6.26
CA THR A 123 -13.64 11.29 6.88
C THR A 123 -13.76 12.65 6.19
N SER A 124 -12.67 13.18 5.64
CA SER A 124 -12.67 14.49 4.98
C SER A 124 -12.61 14.39 3.47
N GLU A 125 -12.53 13.17 2.93
CA GLU A 125 -12.43 12.85 1.52
C GLU A 125 -11.32 13.62 0.77
N ILE A 126 -10.20 13.90 1.45
CA ILE A 126 -9.06 14.64 0.90
C ILE A 126 -7.77 13.85 0.96
N TRP A 127 -6.90 14.11 -0.01
CA TRP A 127 -5.51 13.68 0.01
C TRP A 127 -4.65 14.68 0.78
N ILE A 128 -3.93 14.20 1.78
CA ILE A 128 -3.09 15.03 2.66
C ILE A 128 -1.62 14.65 2.42
N PRO A 129 -0.74 15.62 2.12
CA PRO A 129 0.67 15.34 1.88
C PRO A 129 1.37 14.92 3.18
N LEU A 130 2.25 13.94 3.06
CA LEU A 130 3.16 13.52 4.12
C LEU A 130 4.55 14.13 3.93
N PRO A 131 5.30 14.37 5.02
CA PRO A 131 6.71 14.71 4.93
C PRO A 131 7.45 13.65 4.11
N THR A 132 8.00 14.06 2.97
CA THR A 132 8.58 13.13 1.99
C THR A 132 10.04 13.46 1.77
N HIS A 133 10.91 12.49 2.02
CA HIS A 133 12.30 12.51 1.58
C HIS A 133 12.39 11.92 0.17
N ARG A 134 13.24 12.52 -0.66
CA ARG A 134 13.41 12.17 -2.07
C ARG A 134 14.84 11.69 -2.28
N ASP A 135 14.98 10.43 -2.69
CA ASP A 135 16.23 9.89 -3.19
C ASP A 135 16.14 9.83 -4.72
N GLU A 136 16.65 10.88 -5.36
CA GLU A 136 16.66 11.02 -6.82
C GLU A 136 17.61 10.05 -7.51
N LEU A 137 18.62 9.52 -6.79
CA LEU A 137 19.56 8.56 -7.37
C LEU A 137 18.96 7.15 -7.42
N ASN A 138 18.21 6.78 -6.38
CA ASN A 138 17.61 5.45 -6.25
C ASN A 138 16.13 5.40 -6.68
N HIS A 139 15.57 6.54 -7.11
CA HIS A 139 14.17 6.72 -7.48
C HIS A 139 13.19 6.29 -6.38
N VAL A 140 13.43 6.75 -5.14
CA VAL A 140 12.61 6.41 -3.97
C VAL A 140 12.06 7.67 -3.31
N LEU A 141 10.77 7.61 -2.98
CA LEU A 141 10.14 8.52 -2.03
C LEU A 141 10.01 7.80 -0.68
N THR A 142 10.40 8.46 0.40
CA THR A 142 10.38 7.90 1.75
C THR A 142 9.60 8.79 2.70
N THR A 143 8.77 8.20 3.55
CA THR A 143 8.09 8.90 4.65
C THR A 143 8.02 8.02 5.89
N THR A 144 7.71 8.62 7.05
CA THR A 144 7.49 7.89 8.30
C THR A 144 6.02 7.89 8.68
N LEU A 145 5.53 6.73 9.12
CA LEU A 145 4.15 6.52 9.56
C LEU A 145 4.13 6.13 11.02
N THR A 146 3.37 6.86 11.84
CA THR A 146 2.99 6.42 13.20
C THR A 146 1.68 5.67 13.19
N ASP A 147 0.85 5.91 12.18
CA ASP A 147 -0.52 5.43 12.11
C ASP A 147 -0.85 5.02 10.68
N LEU A 148 -1.64 3.96 10.53
CA LEU A 148 -2.30 3.61 9.29
C LEU A 148 -3.68 4.28 9.32
N SER A 149 -3.79 5.44 8.69
CA SER A 149 -5.02 6.23 8.64
C SER A 149 -6.18 5.47 7.95
N GLU A 150 -7.41 5.91 8.24
CA GLU A 150 -8.66 5.46 7.59
C GLU A 150 -8.71 5.77 6.08
#